data_AF-A0A9R1CMJ1-F1
#
_entry.id   AF-A0A9R1CMJ1-F1
#
_cell.length_a   1.000
_cell.length_b   1.000
_cell.length_c   1.000
_cell.angle_alpha   90.00
_cell.angle_beta   90.00
_cell.angle_gamma   90.00
#
_symmetry.space_group_name_H-M   'P 1'
#
loop_
_entity.id
_entity.type
_entity.pdbx_description
1 polymer ?
#
loop_
_entity_poly.entity_id
_entity_poly.type
_entity_poly.pdbx_seq_one_letter_code
_entity_poly.pdbx_strand_id
1 'polypeptide(L)'
;MDSLPVELIQQIHLLALNPFFPLTSRTIYASLHRSSPFYTAQYLLRLYRSHGPNEVLVRALRHPVCDIHVVKALLEAWDRSRSRRTDSHNDQNRPRQIPIVPPLTCRELPRRLFRSPPLPSTPIPPLVIYIFDTFGQSSDPTYDLSPNSHKGYPLCRAVLQSNYELASYLLQKGADPSLKDYMAVEIAVSMKDLKMVKLLVEREPNGSGITRTENKSESPAKKIKLGDRITVPAKMVESAMKKGAKDIVNYLVYDKKVIPPLSSIMDLGKAEVKPKVKTKQQFTKSKKRIAGSQ
;
A
#
# COMPACT_ATOMS: atom_id res chain seq x y z
N MET A 1 10.74 -20.67 34.97
CA MET A 1 10.43 -19.51 34.11
C MET A 1 9.00 -19.02 34.31
N ASP A 2 8.08 -19.83 34.85
CA ASP A 2 6.64 -19.51 34.97
C ASP A 2 6.27 -18.48 36.06
N SER A 3 7.24 -17.89 36.74
CA SER A 3 7.03 -16.93 37.83
C SER A 3 7.89 -15.66 37.69
N LEU A 4 8.46 -15.38 36.51
CA LEU A 4 9.25 -14.15 36.34
C LEU A 4 8.31 -12.94 36.20
N PRO A 5 8.50 -11.87 36.99
CA PRO A 5 7.77 -10.62 36.82
C PRO A 5 7.90 -10.07 35.40
N VAL A 6 6.83 -9.45 34.89
CA VAL A 6 6.79 -8.90 33.53
C VAL A 6 7.87 -7.86 33.30
N GLU A 7 8.21 -7.07 34.33
CA GLU A 7 9.25 -6.06 34.31
C GLU A 7 10.63 -6.68 34.04
N LEU A 8 10.94 -7.82 34.67
CA LEU A 8 12.20 -8.52 34.45
C LEU A 8 12.26 -9.15 33.06
N ILE A 9 11.16 -9.74 32.58
CA ILE A 9 11.07 -10.27 31.21
C ILE A 9 11.34 -9.15 30.19
N GLN A 10 10.70 -8.00 30.40
CA GLN A 10 10.86 -6.81 29.57
C GLN A 10 12.30 -6.29 29.58
N GLN A 11 12.93 -6.21 30.76
CA GLN A 11 14.30 -5.75 30.92
C GLN A 11 15.31 -6.70 30.26
N ILE A 12 15.15 -8.02 30.44
CA ILE A 12 15.97 -9.04 29.77
C ILE A 12 15.86 -8.87 28.26
N HIS A 13 14.64 -8.73 27.74
CA HIS A 13 14.43 -8.55 26.30
C HIS A 13 15.02 -7.24 25.77
N LEU A 14 14.94 -6.13 26.52
CA LEU A 14 15.54 -4.83 26.16
C LEU A 14 17.07 -4.83 26.18
N LEU A 15 17.69 -5.70 26.96
CA LEU A 15 19.15 -5.87 27.01
C LEU A 15 19.62 -6.83 25.93
N ALA A 16 18.91 -7.95 25.75
CA ALA A 16 19.28 -8.98 24.77
C ALA A 16 19.04 -8.53 23.31
N LEU A 17 18.03 -7.68 23.06
CA LEU A 17 17.61 -7.24 21.72
C LEU A 17 17.34 -8.40 20.75
N ASN A 18 16.97 -9.56 21.28
CA ASN A 18 16.77 -10.78 20.50
C ASN A 18 15.32 -10.89 20.03
N PRO A 19 15.04 -10.78 18.71
CA PRO A 19 13.68 -10.85 18.18
C PRO A 19 13.02 -12.23 18.35
N PHE A 20 13.80 -13.29 18.62
CA PHE A 20 13.31 -14.65 18.84
C PHE A 20 13.01 -14.95 20.30
N PHE A 21 13.37 -14.06 21.24
CA PHE A 21 13.09 -14.25 22.66
C PHE A 21 11.61 -14.48 22.98
N PRO A 22 10.64 -13.76 22.38
CA PRO A 22 9.22 -14.04 22.59
C PRO A 22 8.78 -15.45 22.15
N LEU A 23 9.53 -16.11 21.26
CA LEU A 23 9.18 -17.44 20.75
C LEU A 23 9.57 -18.58 21.71
N THR A 24 10.38 -18.28 22.72
CA THR A 24 10.90 -19.30 23.66
C THR A 24 9.85 -19.85 24.60
N SER A 25 8.80 -19.07 24.91
CA SER A 25 7.69 -19.49 25.79
C SER A 25 6.41 -18.71 25.47
N ARG A 26 5.26 -19.36 25.60
CA ARG A 26 3.93 -18.72 25.46
C ARG A 26 3.70 -17.63 26.51
N THR A 27 4.21 -17.82 27.72
CA THR A 27 4.07 -16.84 28.82
C THR A 27 4.88 -15.57 28.51
N ILE A 28 6.12 -15.74 28.04
CA ILE A 28 6.98 -14.63 27.59
C ILE A 28 6.35 -13.93 26.38
N TYR A 29 5.86 -14.70 25.41
CA TYR A 29 5.13 -14.15 24.27
C TYR A 29 3.98 -13.26 24.73
N ALA A 30 3.07 -13.79 25.56
CA ALA A 30 1.90 -13.05 26.03
C ALA A 30 2.27 -11.80 26.83
N SER A 31 3.29 -11.90 27.68
CA SER A 31 3.82 -10.80 28.49
C SER A 31 4.34 -9.65 27.62
N LEU A 32 5.10 -9.96 26.55
CA LEU A 32 5.69 -8.98 25.65
C LEU A 32 4.71 -8.44 24.60
N HIS A 33 3.66 -9.17 24.25
CA HIS A 33 2.65 -8.72 23.27
C HIS A 33 1.50 -7.94 23.91
N ARG A 34 1.32 -8.03 25.23
CA ARG A 34 0.37 -7.21 26.02
C ARG A 34 1.06 -6.04 26.73
N SER A 35 2.30 -5.73 26.38
CA SER A 35 3.08 -4.66 26.99
C SER A 35 2.61 -3.27 26.56
N SER A 36 3.08 -2.24 27.26
CA SER A 36 2.77 -0.85 26.92
C SER A 36 3.36 -0.43 25.56
N PRO A 37 2.74 0.53 24.85
CA PRO A 37 3.31 1.07 23.62
C PRO A 37 4.68 1.70 23.81
N PHE A 38 4.93 2.28 25.00
CA PHE A 38 6.22 2.85 25.38
C PHE A 38 7.34 1.81 25.42
N TYR A 39 7.05 0.63 25.99
CA TYR A 39 8.00 -0.47 26.02
C TYR A 39 8.38 -0.91 24.59
N THR A 40 7.37 -1.15 23.75
CA THR A 40 7.58 -1.57 22.36
C THR A 40 8.36 -0.52 21.58
N ALA A 41 8.05 0.77 21.77
CA ALA A 41 8.79 1.87 21.17
C ALA A 41 10.26 1.87 21.62
N GLN A 42 10.51 1.72 22.93
CA GLN A 42 11.88 1.67 23.46
C GLN A 42 12.67 0.49 22.90
N TYR A 43 12.05 -0.70 22.82
CA TYR A 43 12.66 -1.88 22.22
C TYR A 43 13.02 -1.65 20.75
N LEU A 44 12.09 -1.12 19.95
CA LEU A 44 12.31 -0.85 18.53
C LEU A 44 13.40 0.22 18.30
N LEU A 45 13.45 1.27 19.12
CA LEU A 45 14.53 2.27 19.07
C LEU A 45 15.90 1.64 19.35
N ARG A 46 16.00 0.77 20.36
CA ARG A 46 17.26 0.08 20.67
C ARG A 46 17.65 -0.91 19.60
N LEU A 47 16.68 -1.68 19.09
CA LEU A 47 16.88 -2.66 18.02
C LEU A 47 17.42 -1.98 16.75
N TYR A 48 16.93 -0.79 16.42
CA TYR A 48 17.33 -0.04 15.24
C TYR A 48 18.30 1.11 15.51
N ARG A 49 18.98 1.13 16.67
CA ARG A 49 19.90 2.21 17.09
C ARG A 49 21.04 2.52 16.10
N SER A 50 21.43 1.54 15.28
CA SER A 50 22.48 1.68 14.27
C SER A 50 22.00 2.40 13.00
N HIS A 51 20.69 2.64 12.87
CA HIS A 51 20.09 3.21 11.69
C HIS A 51 19.82 4.71 11.88
N GLY A 52 19.81 5.44 10.78
CA GLY A 52 19.54 6.87 10.77
C GLY A 52 18.07 7.22 11.03
N PRO A 53 17.77 8.52 11.28
CA PRO A 53 16.43 9.01 11.59
C PRO A 53 15.38 8.73 10.49
N ASN A 54 15.82 8.58 9.24
CA ASN A 54 14.95 8.29 8.09
C ASN A 54 14.57 6.80 7.98
N GLU A 55 15.21 5.94 8.77
CA GLU A 55 15.17 4.49 8.61
C GLU A 55 14.56 3.75 9.80
N VAL A 56 14.69 4.32 11.00
CA VAL A 56 14.20 3.73 12.25
C VAL A 56 12.68 3.51 12.19
N LEU A 57 11.92 4.55 11.82
CA LEU A 57 10.46 4.46 11.77
C LEU A 57 9.98 3.50 10.68
N VAL A 58 10.58 3.57 9.47
CA VAL A 58 10.25 2.66 8.36
C VAL A 58 10.48 1.20 8.74
N ARG A 59 11.55 0.90 9.49
CA ARG A 59 11.81 -0.46 9.99
C ARG A 59 10.86 -0.86 11.11
N ALA A 60 10.58 0.04 12.05
CA ALA A 60 9.60 -0.20 13.12
C ALA A 60 8.23 -0.58 12.54
N LEU A 61 7.74 0.14 11.54
CA LEU A 61 6.47 -0.10 10.86
C LEU A 61 6.39 -1.45 10.10
N ARG A 62 7.51 -2.16 9.92
CA ARG A 62 7.50 -3.54 9.37
C ARG A 62 6.95 -4.54 10.37
N HIS A 63 6.97 -4.21 11.66
CA HIS A 63 6.52 -5.10 12.73
C HIS A 63 5.02 -5.00 12.99
N PRO A 64 4.34 -6.12 13.30
CA PRO A 64 2.93 -6.12 13.64
C PRO A 64 2.56 -5.38 14.90
N VAL A 65 3.48 -5.36 15.86
CA VAL A 65 3.31 -4.67 17.14
C VAL A 65 3.41 -3.15 17.01
N CYS A 66 3.85 -2.62 15.87
CA CYS A 66 3.96 -1.18 15.64
C CYS A 66 2.62 -0.62 15.14
N ASP A 67 1.78 -0.19 16.08
CA ASP A 67 0.51 0.48 15.83
C ASP A 67 0.64 2.02 16.00
N ILE A 68 -0.47 2.75 15.94
CA ILE A 68 -0.48 4.22 16.09
C ILE A 68 0.11 4.65 17.43
N HIS A 69 -0.20 3.94 18.51
CA HIS A 69 0.27 4.28 19.85
C HIS A 69 1.78 4.08 19.98
N VAL A 70 2.30 3.00 19.40
CA VAL A 70 3.74 2.75 19.35
C VAL A 70 4.45 3.79 18.50
N VAL A 71 3.89 4.21 17.37
CA VAL A 71 4.47 5.30 16.56
C VAL A 71 4.53 6.61 17.35
N LYS A 72 3.46 6.99 18.04
CA LYS A 72 3.45 8.18 18.92
C LYS A 72 4.53 8.09 20.00
N ALA A 73 4.59 6.96 20.70
CA ALA A 73 5.59 6.73 21.73
C ALA A 73 7.03 6.72 21.19
N LEU A 74 7.24 6.22 19.96
CA LEU A 74 8.53 6.26 19.26
C LEU A 74 8.98 7.71 19.00
N LEU A 75 8.08 8.55 18.48
CA LEU A 75 8.35 9.97 18.22
C LEU A 75 8.69 10.71 19.52
N GLU A 76 7.87 10.57 20.55
CA GLU A 76 8.12 11.20 21.86
C GLU A 76 9.43 10.73 22.51
N ALA A 77 9.75 9.43 22.42
CA ALA A 77 11.00 8.90 22.98
C ALA A 77 12.22 9.36 22.20
N TRP A 78 12.12 9.48 20.88
CA TRP A 78 13.17 10.05 20.04
C TRP A 78 13.39 11.52 20.39
N ASP A 79 12.33 12.32 20.44
CA ASP A 79 12.40 13.76 20.71
C ASP A 79 12.98 14.06 22.10
N ARG A 80 12.56 13.31 23.12
CA ARG A 80 13.19 13.39 24.46
C ARG A 80 14.69 13.10 24.42
N SER A 81 15.12 12.14 23.59
CA SER A 81 16.54 11.80 23.44
C SER A 81 17.32 12.88 22.69
N ARG A 82 16.66 13.62 21.79
CA ARG A 82 17.24 14.78 21.10
C ARG A 82 17.44 15.96 22.07
N SER A 83 16.43 16.30 22.88
CA SER A 83 16.50 17.42 23.83
C SER A 83 17.53 17.20 24.95
N ARG A 84 17.67 15.97 25.49
CA ARG A 84 18.68 15.72 26.54
C ARG A 84 20.12 15.94 26.08
N ARG A 85 20.40 15.75 24.78
CA ARG A 85 21.72 15.98 24.19
C ARG A 85 22.04 17.46 24.01
N THR A 86 21.03 18.32 23.88
CA THR A 86 21.23 19.76 23.76
C THR A 86 21.53 20.39 25.13
N ASP A 87 20.90 19.90 26.19
CA ASP A 87 21.02 20.50 27.53
C ASP A 87 22.34 20.16 28.25
N SER A 88 22.99 19.06 27.87
CA SER A 88 24.26 18.60 28.49
C SER A 88 25.49 19.40 28.03
N HIS A 89 25.34 20.37 27.11
CA HIS A 89 26.45 21.09 26.49
C HIS A 89 26.59 22.56 26.94
N ASN A 90 26.11 22.91 28.14
CA ASN A 90 26.33 24.23 28.73
C ASN A 90 27.75 24.45 29.29
N ASP A 91 28.77 23.91 28.60
CA ASP A 91 30.19 24.13 28.92
C ASP A 91 30.70 25.30 28.07
N GLN A 92 31.01 26.41 28.75
CA GLN A 92 31.01 27.79 28.29
C GLN A 92 32.08 28.20 27.26
N ASN A 93 32.72 27.30 26.49
CA ASN A 93 33.78 27.74 25.57
C ASN A 93 34.06 26.78 24.41
N ARG A 94 33.18 26.76 23.39
CA ARG A 94 33.57 26.51 21.98
C ARG A 94 32.38 26.65 21.02
N PRO A 95 32.51 27.35 19.88
CA PRO A 95 31.54 27.27 18.79
C PRO A 95 31.77 25.96 18.02
N ARG A 96 31.37 24.83 18.61
CA ARG A 96 31.27 23.56 17.89
C ARG A 96 29.83 23.41 17.45
N GLN A 97 29.59 23.48 16.13
CA GLN A 97 28.32 23.12 15.53
C GLN A 97 28.01 21.66 15.86
N ILE A 98 27.23 21.42 16.92
CA ILE A 98 26.78 20.07 17.29
C ILE A 98 25.78 19.64 16.20
N PRO A 99 25.95 18.47 15.57
CA PRO A 99 24.95 17.98 14.63
C PRO A 99 23.65 17.69 15.38
N ILE A 100 22.67 18.59 15.23
CA ILE A 100 21.31 18.43 15.73
C ILE A 100 20.78 17.13 15.14
N VAL A 101 20.52 16.11 15.99
CA VAL A 101 19.94 14.85 15.52
C VAL A 101 18.60 15.17 14.85
N PRO A 102 18.38 14.79 13.58
CA PRO A 102 17.13 15.11 12.88
C PRO A 102 15.91 14.46 13.56
N PRO A 103 14.69 15.02 13.38
CA PRO A 103 13.48 14.31 13.73
C PRO A 103 13.36 12.99 12.95
N LEU A 104 12.61 12.03 13.48
CA LEU A 104 12.30 10.82 12.73
C LEU A 104 11.44 11.19 11.51
N THR A 105 11.73 10.54 10.39
CA THR A 105 10.95 10.74 9.15
C THR A 105 10.49 9.41 8.58
N CYS A 106 9.46 9.46 7.75
CA CYS A 106 8.90 8.29 7.07
C CYS A 106 8.89 8.56 5.58
N ARG A 107 9.93 8.11 4.85
CA ARG A 107 10.01 8.29 3.39
C ARG A 107 9.30 7.20 2.60
N GLU A 108 9.21 5.99 3.16
CA GLU A 108 8.66 4.81 2.49
C GLU A 108 7.63 4.11 3.37
N LEU A 109 6.51 3.71 2.77
CA LEU A 109 5.43 2.96 3.39
C LEU A 109 5.70 1.45 3.29
N PRO A 110 5.89 0.73 4.42
CA PRO A 110 6.10 -0.70 4.38
C PRO A 110 4.92 -1.46 3.80
N ARG A 111 5.19 -2.45 2.95
CA ARG A 111 4.18 -3.31 2.32
C ARG A 111 3.15 -3.90 3.29
N ARG A 112 3.54 -4.15 4.54
CA ARG A 112 2.67 -4.71 5.59
C ARG A 112 1.40 -3.88 5.77
N LEU A 113 1.49 -2.55 5.67
CA LEU A 113 0.36 -1.63 5.88
C LEU A 113 -0.81 -1.88 4.90
N PHE A 114 -0.55 -2.57 3.78
CA PHE A 114 -1.53 -2.85 2.72
C PHE A 114 -1.80 -4.35 2.50
N ARG A 115 -1.41 -5.21 3.46
CA ARG A 115 -1.60 -6.67 3.36
C ARG A 115 -2.92 -7.19 3.94
N SER A 116 -3.73 -6.35 4.59
CA SER A 116 -4.93 -6.78 5.34
C SER A 116 -5.88 -7.63 4.49
N PRO A 117 -6.46 -8.71 5.05
CA PRO A 117 -7.38 -9.59 4.33
C PRO A 117 -8.70 -8.86 4.02
N PRO A 118 -9.33 -9.17 2.87
CA PRO A 118 -10.47 -8.41 2.36
C PRO A 118 -11.74 -8.78 3.13
N LEU A 119 -12.28 -7.83 3.90
CA LEU A 119 -13.72 -7.75 4.06
C LEU A 119 -14.25 -6.77 3.00
N PRO A 120 -15.44 -6.99 2.43
CA PRO A 120 -16.06 -5.99 1.56
C PRO A 120 -16.25 -4.70 2.38
N SER A 121 -15.81 -3.57 1.80
CA SER A 121 -15.82 -2.25 2.45
C SER A 121 -14.88 -2.08 3.65
N THR A 122 -13.65 -2.61 3.61
CA THR A 122 -12.63 -2.26 4.61
C THR A 122 -12.34 -0.75 4.56
N PRO A 123 -12.53 0.00 5.66
CA PRO A 123 -12.15 1.39 5.72
C PRO A 123 -10.63 1.55 5.54
N ILE A 124 -10.20 2.75 5.20
CA ILE A 124 -8.78 3.10 5.11
C ILE A 124 -8.11 2.78 6.46
N PRO A 125 -7.00 2.02 6.48
CA PRO A 125 -6.34 1.68 7.74
C PRO A 125 -5.99 2.94 8.54
N PRO A 126 -6.42 3.07 9.81
CA PRO A 126 -6.20 4.29 10.60
C PRO A 126 -4.72 4.68 10.73
N LEU A 127 -3.84 3.68 10.79
CA LEU A 127 -2.40 3.90 10.83
C LEU A 127 -1.87 4.54 9.54
N VAL A 128 -2.43 4.19 8.38
CA VAL A 128 -2.06 4.81 7.09
C VAL A 128 -2.47 6.28 7.09
N ILE A 129 -3.70 6.60 7.53
CA ILE A 129 -4.17 7.99 7.66
C ILE A 129 -3.22 8.78 8.57
N TYR A 130 -2.96 8.24 9.77
CA TYR A 130 -2.10 8.88 10.75
C TYR A 130 -0.69 9.16 10.20
N ILE A 131 -0.10 8.21 9.47
CA ILE A 131 1.22 8.38 8.84
C ILE A 131 1.19 9.49 7.78
N PHE A 132 0.18 9.52 6.90
CA PHE A 132 0.07 10.59 5.90
C PHE A 132 -0.19 11.97 6.51
N ASP A 133 -0.97 12.05 7.58
CA ASP A 133 -1.27 13.33 8.23
C ASP A 133 -0.07 13.84 9.04
N THR A 134 0.73 12.93 9.61
CA THR A 134 1.92 13.29 10.40
C THR A 134 3.14 13.61 9.52
N PHE A 135 3.33 12.88 8.40
CA PHE A 135 4.55 12.97 7.60
C PHE A 135 4.35 13.51 6.17
N GLY A 136 3.10 13.64 5.70
CA GLY A 136 2.80 14.08 4.32
C GLY A 136 2.62 15.58 4.12
N GLN A 137 2.89 16.41 5.14
CA GLN A 137 2.82 17.88 5.07
C GLN A 137 4.17 18.53 5.41
N SER A 138 5.28 17.81 5.20
CA SER A 138 6.60 18.39 5.40
C SER A 138 6.81 19.57 4.44
N SER A 139 7.19 20.74 4.97
CA SER A 139 7.57 21.89 4.16
C SER A 139 8.84 21.64 3.33
N ASP A 140 9.65 20.67 3.74
CA ASP A 140 10.86 20.25 3.04
C ASP A 140 10.55 19.00 2.18
N PRO A 141 10.68 19.10 0.84
CA PRO A 141 10.41 18.00 -0.09
C PRO A 141 11.37 16.82 0.08
N THR A 142 12.53 17.01 0.73
CA THR A 142 13.45 15.91 1.01
C THR A 142 12.90 14.94 2.07
N TYR A 143 11.91 15.33 2.87
CA TYR A 143 11.30 14.50 3.89
C TYR A 143 9.87 14.08 3.55
N ASP A 144 9.42 14.33 2.32
CA ASP A 144 8.06 14.02 1.90
C ASP A 144 7.82 12.51 1.84
N LEU A 145 6.67 12.11 2.37
CA LEU A 145 6.24 10.72 2.41
C LEU A 145 5.75 10.32 1.02
N SER A 146 6.39 9.35 0.39
CA SER A 146 5.99 8.93 -0.95
C SER A 146 4.76 7.98 -0.93
N PRO A 147 3.61 8.39 -1.50
CA PRO A 147 2.48 7.46 -1.73
C PRO A 147 2.83 6.36 -2.74
N ASN A 148 3.91 6.56 -3.50
CA ASN A 148 4.40 5.69 -4.58
C ASN A 148 5.45 4.67 -4.12
N SER A 149 5.53 4.44 -2.81
CA SER A 149 6.43 3.48 -2.17
C SER A 149 6.45 2.12 -2.89
N HIS A 150 7.65 1.53 -3.02
CA HIS A 150 7.86 0.27 -3.74
C HIS A 150 7.28 0.24 -5.19
N LYS A 151 7.44 1.32 -5.95
CA LYS A 151 6.95 1.45 -7.35
C LYS A 151 5.42 1.34 -7.47
N GLY A 152 4.69 2.05 -6.60
CA GLY A 152 3.23 2.09 -6.61
C GLY A 152 2.54 0.88 -5.98
N TYR A 153 3.24 0.12 -5.13
CA TYR A 153 2.67 -1.04 -4.43
C TYR A 153 1.41 -0.70 -3.60
N PRO A 154 1.36 0.40 -2.82
CA PRO A 154 0.15 0.77 -2.08
C PRO A 154 -1.10 0.83 -2.95
N LEU A 155 -1.01 1.53 -4.08
CA LEU A 155 -2.12 1.68 -5.02
C LEU A 155 -2.48 0.36 -5.68
N CYS A 156 -1.49 -0.42 -6.14
CA CYS A 156 -1.74 -1.75 -6.73
C CYS A 156 -2.49 -2.67 -5.75
N ARG A 157 -2.16 -2.63 -4.46
CA ARG A 157 -2.84 -3.42 -3.43
C ARG A 157 -4.26 -2.96 -3.17
N ALA A 158 -4.49 -1.65 -3.10
CA ALA A 158 -5.84 -1.10 -2.95
C ALA A 158 -6.75 -1.54 -4.11
N VAL A 159 -6.23 -1.50 -5.34
CA VAL A 159 -6.94 -1.95 -6.54
C VAL A 159 -7.22 -3.46 -6.50
N LEU A 160 -6.21 -4.28 -6.17
CA LEU A 160 -6.36 -5.74 -6.06
C LEU A 160 -7.42 -6.15 -5.02
N GLN A 161 -7.62 -5.32 -3.99
CA GLN A 161 -8.60 -5.54 -2.93
C GLN A 161 -9.99 -4.92 -3.25
N SER A 162 -10.17 -4.31 -4.43
CA SER A 162 -11.34 -3.50 -4.77
C SER A 162 -11.68 -2.45 -3.70
N ASN A 163 -10.68 -1.93 -3.00
CA ASN A 163 -10.86 -0.91 -1.97
C ASN A 163 -10.82 0.48 -2.62
N TYR A 164 -11.99 0.92 -3.09
CA TYR A 164 -12.14 2.22 -3.77
C TYR A 164 -11.80 3.41 -2.87
N GLU A 165 -12.13 3.34 -1.57
CA GLU A 165 -11.84 4.43 -0.63
C GLU A 165 -10.34 4.61 -0.45
N LEU A 166 -9.61 3.51 -0.22
CA LEU A 166 -8.16 3.53 -0.12
C LEU A 166 -7.49 3.95 -1.43
N ALA A 167 -7.97 3.46 -2.57
CA ALA A 167 -7.45 3.86 -3.88
C ALA A 167 -7.66 5.37 -4.11
N SER A 168 -8.86 5.89 -3.84
CA SER A 168 -9.18 7.32 -3.93
C SER A 168 -8.29 8.15 -3.01
N TYR A 169 -8.15 7.74 -1.74
CA TYR A 169 -7.31 8.42 -0.77
C TYR A 169 -5.83 8.48 -1.19
N LEU A 170 -5.27 7.36 -1.67
CA LEU A 170 -3.90 7.32 -2.17
C LEU A 170 -3.71 8.23 -3.39
N LEU A 171 -4.67 8.25 -4.33
CA LEU A 171 -4.64 9.15 -5.50
C LEU A 171 -4.75 10.63 -5.10
N GLN A 172 -5.51 10.95 -4.05
CA GLN A 172 -5.59 12.31 -3.48
C GLN A 172 -4.26 12.72 -2.84
N LYS A 173 -3.54 11.78 -2.20
CA LYS A 173 -2.19 12.00 -1.65
C LYS A 173 -1.08 11.97 -2.71
N GLY A 174 -1.40 11.86 -4.00
CA GLY A 174 -0.42 11.93 -5.09
C GLY A 174 0.11 10.59 -5.60
N ALA A 175 -0.58 9.47 -5.32
CA ALA A 175 -0.24 8.20 -5.94
C ALA A 175 -0.37 8.28 -7.47
N ASP A 176 0.61 7.74 -8.18
CA ASP A 176 0.69 7.75 -9.63
C ASP A 176 0.28 6.37 -10.20
N PRO A 177 -0.85 6.29 -10.92
CA PRO A 177 -1.33 5.03 -11.51
C PRO A 177 -0.55 4.58 -12.74
N SER A 178 0.36 5.40 -13.29
CA SER A 178 1.21 5.03 -14.43
C SER A 178 2.44 4.19 -14.04
N LEU A 179 2.77 4.12 -12.75
CA LEU A 179 3.93 3.41 -12.25
C LEU A 179 3.91 1.92 -12.58
N LYS A 180 5.11 1.36 -12.78
CA LYS A 180 5.33 -0.05 -13.11
C LYS A 180 4.46 -0.45 -14.32
N ASP A 181 4.57 0.30 -15.41
CA ASP A 181 3.89 0.04 -16.67
C ASP A 181 2.35 0.02 -16.57
N TYR A 182 1.78 0.89 -15.75
CA TYR A 182 0.33 0.96 -15.48
C TYR A 182 -0.22 -0.28 -14.78
N MET A 183 0.60 -0.96 -13.96
CA MET A 183 0.22 -2.20 -13.24
C MET A 183 -1.10 -2.05 -12.47
N ALA A 184 -1.32 -0.92 -11.79
CA ALA A 184 -2.56 -0.68 -11.06
C ALA A 184 -3.79 -0.74 -12.00
N VAL A 185 -3.69 -0.11 -13.18
CA VAL A 185 -4.78 -0.13 -14.16
C VAL A 185 -4.92 -1.51 -14.79
N GLU A 186 -3.82 -2.21 -15.07
CA GLU A 186 -3.86 -3.57 -15.62
C GLU A 186 -4.56 -4.57 -14.67
N ILE A 187 -4.36 -4.42 -13.35
CA ILE A 187 -5.08 -5.21 -12.35
C ILE A 187 -6.59 -4.91 -12.43
N ALA A 188 -6.99 -3.63 -12.45
CA ALA A 188 -8.40 -3.24 -12.57
C ALA A 188 -9.06 -3.77 -13.86
N VAL A 189 -8.35 -3.70 -14.99
CA VAL A 189 -8.79 -4.27 -16.28
C VAL A 189 -8.96 -5.79 -16.18
N SER A 190 -8.00 -6.48 -15.55
CA SER A 190 -8.06 -7.94 -15.36
C SER A 190 -9.22 -8.37 -14.46
N MET A 191 -9.58 -7.53 -13.49
CA MET A 191 -10.75 -7.71 -12.62
C MET A 191 -12.07 -7.29 -13.28
N LYS A 192 -12.01 -6.71 -14.49
CA LYS A 192 -13.16 -6.14 -15.23
C LYS A 192 -13.92 -5.07 -14.42
N ASP A 193 -13.18 -4.32 -13.62
CA ASP A 193 -13.74 -3.29 -12.75
C ASP A 193 -13.67 -1.92 -13.44
N LEU A 194 -14.71 -1.61 -14.22
CA LEU A 194 -14.82 -0.34 -14.93
C LEU A 194 -14.78 0.86 -13.98
N LYS A 195 -15.41 0.75 -12.81
CA LYS A 195 -15.46 1.83 -11.82
C LYS A 195 -14.06 2.15 -11.30
N MET A 196 -13.25 1.13 -11.02
CA MET A 196 -11.87 1.31 -10.59
C MET A 196 -10.99 1.86 -11.71
N VAL A 197 -11.18 1.42 -12.96
CA VAL A 197 -10.46 1.99 -14.11
C VAL A 197 -10.76 3.49 -14.25
N LYS A 198 -12.04 3.89 -14.18
CA LYS A 198 -12.43 5.30 -14.21
C LYS A 198 -11.76 6.08 -13.09
N LEU A 199 -11.76 5.55 -11.87
CA LEU A 199 -11.12 6.19 -10.71
C LEU A 199 -9.60 6.41 -10.90
N LEU A 200 -8.90 5.47 -11.55
CA LEU A 200 -7.46 5.58 -11.82
C LEU A 200 -7.13 6.52 -12.98
N VAL A 201 -8.00 6.60 -13.99
CA VAL A 201 -7.78 7.40 -15.21
C VAL A 201 -8.27 8.84 -15.03
N GLU A 202 -9.44 9.02 -14.44
CA GLU A 202 -10.11 10.32 -14.34
C GLU A 202 -9.64 11.11 -13.12
N ARG A 203 -9.60 12.43 -13.28
CA ARG A 203 -9.30 13.34 -12.18
C ARG A 203 -10.61 13.71 -11.49
N GLU A 204 -10.73 13.34 -10.22
CA GLU A 204 -11.89 13.69 -9.41
C GLU A 204 -11.96 15.22 -9.26
N PRO A 205 -13.13 15.86 -9.48
CA PRO A 205 -13.28 17.31 -9.46
C PRO A 205 -13.01 17.95 -8.08
N ASN A 206 -12.97 17.14 -7.00
CA ASN A 206 -12.81 17.62 -5.62
C ASN A 206 -11.35 17.58 -5.13
N GLY A 207 -10.38 17.34 -6.01
CA GLY A 207 -8.98 17.08 -5.65
C GLY A 207 -8.07 18.31 -5.48
N SER A 208 -8.61 19.52 -5.34
CA SER A 208 -7.80 20.72 -5.04
C SER A 208 -7.92 21.09 -3.56
N GLY A 209 -6.82 20.86 -2.84
CA GLY A 209 -6.49 21.24 -1.46
C GLY A 209 -7.42 22.12 -0.60
N ILE A 210 -7.56 21.65 0.65
CA ILE A 210 -7.53 22.42 1.91
C ILE A 210 -8.74 23.32 2.22
N THR A 211 -9.49 22.87 3.25
CA THR A 211 -10.39 23.59 4.16
C THR A 211 -10.89 24.97 3.69
N ARG A 212 -12.16 25.04 3.29
CA ARG A 212 -12.96 26.23 3.58
C ARG A 212 -14.22 25.77 4.31
N THR A 213 -14.26 26.19 5.55
CA THR A 213 -15.40 26.24 6.46
C THR A 213 -16.73 26.37 5.73
N GLU A 214 -17.69 25.59 6.20
CA GLU A 214 -19.10 25.66 5.90
C GLU A 214 -19.56 27.09 5.64
N ASN A 215 -20.05 27.34 4.43
CA ASN A 215 -21.13 28.29 4.19
C ASN A 215 -21.83 27.89 2.89
N LYS A 216 -23.12 27.56 3.03
CA LYS A 216 -24.06 27.28 1.96
C LYS A 216 -24.13 28.46 0.99
N SER A 217 -23.81 28.23 -0.28
CA SER A 217 -24.51 28.87 -1.39
C SER A 217 -24.41 27.97 -2.63
N GLU A 218 -25.55 27.38 -2.97
CA GLU A 218 -25.75 26.60 -4.19
C GLU A 218 -25.64 27.54 -5.40
N SER A 219 -24.63 27.30 -6.23
CA SER A 219 -24.65 27.70 -7.63
C SER A 219 -24.11 26.52 -8.46
N PRO A 220 -24.71 26.20 -9.62
CA PRO A 220 -24.29 25.06 -10.42
C PRO A 220 -22.98 25.43 -11.12
N ALA A 221 -21.85 25.16 -10.45
CA ALA A 221 -20.53 25.38 -11.01
C ALA A 221 -20.39 24.55 -12.31
N LYS A 222 -20.14 25.25 -13.43
CA LYS A 222 -19.78 24.64 -14.71
C LYS A 222 -18.66 23.63 -14.46
N LYS A 223 -18.94 22.34 -14.67
CA LYS A 223 -17.94 21.26 -14.58
C LYS A 223 -16.89 21.47 -15.66
N ILE A 224 -15.85 22.24 -15.35
CA ILE A 224 -14.65 22.32 -16.17
C ILE A 224 -14.05 20.91 -16.13
N LYS A 225 -14.03 20.22 -17.28
CA LYS A 225 -13.46 18.86 -17.38
C LYS A 225 -11.96 18.97 -17.11
N LEU A 226 -11.54 18.65 -15.90
CA LEU A 226 -10.13 18.44 -15.58
C LEU A 226 -9.60 17.32 -16.48
N GLY A 227 -8.44 17.54 -17.09
CA GLY A 227 -7.77 16.52 -17.88
C GLY A 227 -7.48 15.27 -17.06
N ASP A 228 -7.36 14.14 -17.74
CA ASP A 228 -7.11 12.84 -17.12
C ASP A 228 -5.81 12.81 -16.31
N ARG A 229 -5.77 11.94 -15.29
CA ARG A 229 -4.57 11.71 -14.46
C ARG A 229 -3.44 11.09 -15.26
N ILE A 230 -3.78 10.24 -16.22
CA ILE A 230 -2.82 9.53 -17.06
C ILE A 230 -3.19 9.62 -18.53
N THR A 231 -2.17 9.67 -19.37
CA THR A 231 -2.31 9.39 -20.79
C THR A 231 -2.53 7.88 -20.95
N VAL A 232 -3.69 7.50 -21.49
CA VAL A 232 -4.04 6.09 -21.73
C VAL A 232 -3.28 5.59 -22.96
N PRO A 233 -2.35 4.62 -22.82
CA PRO A 233 -1.63 4.07 -23.95
C PRO A 233 -2.46 2.99 -24.69
N ALA A 234 -2.20 2.79 -25.98
CA ALA A 234 -2.89 1.79 -26.81
C ALA A 234 -2.79 0.35 -26.25
N LYS A 235 -1.68 0.02 -25.56
CA LYS A 235 -1.50 -1.28 -24.86
C LYS A 235 -2.60 -1.58 -23.84
N MET A 236 -3.22 -0.55 -23.26
CA MET A 236 -4.30 -0.73 -22.28
C MET A 236 -5.59 -1.20 -22.97
N VAL A 237 -5.88 -0.66 -24.15
CA VAL A 237 -7.00 -1.10 -25.00
C VAL A 237 -6.78 -2.55 -25.43
N GLU A 238 -5.57 -2.88 -25.89
CA GLU A 238 -5.20 -4.26 -26.26
C GLU A 238 -5.38 -5.23 -25.08
N SER A 239 -4.89 -4.87 -23.90
CA SER A 239 -5.06 -5.68 -22.69
C SER A 239 -6.55 -5.88 -22.35
N ALA A 240 -7.35 -4.82 -22.40
CA ALA A 240 -8.80 -4.90 -22.15
C ALA A 240 -9.53 -5.80 -23.16
N MET A 241 -9.14 -5.74 -24.44
CA MET A 241 -9.67 -6.62 -25.48
C MET A 241 -9.29 -8.09 -25.22
N LYS A 242 -8.01 -8.35 -24.92
CA LYS A 242 -7.51 -9.70 -24.60
C LYS A 242 -8.19 -10.30 -23.36
N LYS A 243 -8.52 -9.47 -22.37
CA LYS A 243 -9.25 -9.88 -21.14
C LYS A 243 -10.76 -9.96 -21.33
N GLY A 244 -11.29 -9.52 -22.48
CA GLY A 244 -12.70 -9.54 -22.81
C GLY A 244 -13.55 -8.58 -21.97
N ALA A 245 -12.98 -7.44 -21.56
CA ALA A 245 -13.68 -6.40 -20.80
C ALA A 245 -14.29 -5.36 -21.76
N LYS A 246 -15.42 -5.71 -22.38
CA LYS A 246 -16.06 -4.92 -23.47
C LYS A 246 -16.43 -3.50 -23.04
N ASP A 247 -16.94 -3.37 -21.83
CA ASP A 247 -17.31 -2.14 -21.15
C ASP A 247 -16.09 -1.22 -20.94
N ILE A 248 -14.95 -1.78 -20.55
CA ILE A 248 -13.69 -1.03 -20.44
C ILE A 248 -13.16 -0.63 -21.82
N VAL A 249 -13.21 -1.52 -22.81
CA VAL A 249 -12.81 -1.20 -24.19
C VAL A 249 -13.65 -0.05 -24.73
N ASN A 250 -14.97 -0.11 -24.58
CA ASN A 250 -15.88 0.95 -25.02
C ASN A 250 -15.53 2.28 -24.36
N TYR A 251 -15.27 2.27 -23.06
CA TYR A 251 -14.84 3.46 -22.34
C TYR A 251 -13.52 4.03 -22.90
N LEU A 252 -12.49 3.21 -23.10
CA LEU A 252 -11.18 3.69 -23.59
C LEU A 252 -11.24 4.19 -25.05
N VAL A 253 -12.03 3.54 -25.90
CA VAL A 253 -12.12 3.87 -27.33
C VAL A 253 -13.06 5.05 -27.57
N TYR A 254 -14.27 5.03 -27.01
CA TYR A 254 -15.27 6.04 -27.30
C TYR A 254 -15.15 7.27 -26.38
N ASP A 255 -14.96 7.07 -25.08
CA ASP A 255 -14.91 8.19 -24.13
C ASP A 255 -13.52 8.84 -24.10
N LYS A 256 -12.46 8.01 -24.11
CA LYS A 256 -11.05 8.50 -24.09
C LYS A 256 -10.42 8.68 -25.48
N LYS A 257 -11.14 8.32 -26.55
CA LYS A 257 -10.70 8.49 -27.94
C LYS A 257 -9.35 7.83 -28.26
N VAL A 258 -9.04 6.73 -27.58
CA VAL A 258 -7.79 5.98 -27.84
C VAL A 258 -8.01 5.05 -29.02
N ILE A 259 -7.16 5.19 -30.04
CA ILE A 259 -7.23 4.39 -31.26
C ILE A 259 -6.79 2.95 -30.94
N PRO A 260 -7.61 1.92 -31.25
CA PRO A 260 -7.21 0.53 -31.06
C PRO A 260 -6.01 0.19 -31.96
N PRO A 261 -5.05 -0.62 -31.48
CA PRO A 261 -3.99 -1.12 -32.34
C PRO A 261 -4.58 -1.99 -33.47
N LEU A 262 -4.02 -1.86 -34.68
CA LEU A 262 -4.51 -2.51 -35.91
C LEU A 262 -4.61 -4.05 -35.77
N SER A 263 -3.75 -4.66 -34.95
CA SER A 263 -3.77 -6.10 -34.62
C SER A 263 -5.10 -6.52 -34.01
N SER A 264 -5.64 -5.75 -33.07
CA SER A 264 -6.86 -6.08 -32.35
C SER A 264 -8.13 -5.86 -33.18
N ILE A 265 -8.08 -4.96 -34.16
CA ILE A 265 -9.18 -4.75 -35.13
C ILE A 265 -9.33 -5.99 -36.04
N MET A 266 -8.22 -6.63 -36.40
CA MET A 266 -8.24 -7.85 -37.23
C MET A 266 -8.82 -9.07 -36.49
N ASP A 267 -8.65 -9.16 -35.16
CA ASP A 267 -9.20 -10.25 -34.36
C ASP A 267 -10.71 -10.09 -34.11
N LEU A 268 -11.22 -8.86 -34.03
CA LEU A 268 -12.67 -8.56 -34.02
C LEU A 268 -13.36 -9.05 -35.31
N GLY A 269 -12.69 -8.95 -36.45
CA GLY A 269 -13.21 -9.40 -37.75
C GLY A 269 -13.25 -10.93 -37.94
N LYS A 270 -12.58 -11.71 -37.08
CA LYS A 270 -12.51 -13.18 -37.17
C LYS A 270 -13.46 -13.92 -36.22
N ALA A 271 -14.13 -13.22 -35.32
CA ALA A 271 -14.95 -13.82 -34.27
C ALA A 271 -16.32 -14.36 -34.74
N GLU A 272 -16.66 -14.28 -36.03
CA GLU A 272 -17.87 -14.90 -36.60
C GLU A 272 -17.57 -16.06 -37.55
N VAL A 273 -16.90 -17.11 -37.06
CA VAL A 273 -16.99 -18.42 -37.71
C VAL A 273 -17.37 -19.46 -36.66
N LYS A 274 -18.67 -19.77 -36.60
CA LYS A 274 -19.23 -20.86 -35.78
C LYS A 274 -18.46 -22.16 -36.05
N PRO A 275 -18.10 -22.95 -35.03
CA PRO A 275 -17.44 -24.23 -35.27
C PRO A 275 -18.44 -25.21 -35.90
N LYS A 276 -18.12 -25.70 -37.09
CA LYS A 276 -18.82 -26.84 -37.71
C LYS A 276 -18.63 -28.07 -36.83
N VAL A 277 -19.72 -28.54 -36.25
CA VAL A 277 -19.82 -29.85 -35.58
C VAL A 277 -19.37 -30.93 -36.56
N LYS A 278 -18.27 -31.62 -36.25
CA LYS A 278 -17.87 -32.86 -36.92
C LYS A 278 -18.30 -34.03 -36.06
N THR A 279 -19.43 -34.62 -36.43
CA THR A 279 -19.87 -35.96 -36.00
C THR A 279 -18.76 -36.96 -36.35
N LYS A 280 -18.13 -37.58 -35.34
CA LYS A 280 -17.26 -38.74 -35.56
C LYS A 280 -18.06 -40.01 -35.24
N GLN A 281 -18.22 -40.79 -36.30
CA GLN A 281 -18.80 -42.12 -36.34
C GLN A 281 -18.11 -43.09 -35.38
N GLN A 282 -18.94 -43.99 -34.87
CA GLN A 282 -18.57 -45.19 -34.15
C GLN A 282 -17.56 -46.03 -34.95
N PHE A 283 -16.54 -46.55 -34.26
CA PHE A 283 -15.91 -47.81 -34.64
C PHE A 283 -15.78 -48.68 -33.39
N THR A 284 -16.55 -49.77 -33.40
CA THR A 284 -16.48 -50.88 -32.48
C THR A 284 -15.25 -51.72 -32.77
N LYS A 285 -14.54 -52.19 -31.74
CA LYS A 285 -13.85 -53.49 -31.78
C LYS A 285 -13.56 -54.04 -30.39
N SER A 286 -14.03 -55.27 -30.22
CA SER A 286 -14.03 -56.13 -29.04
C SER A 286 -12.66 -56.30 -28.39
N LYS A 287 -12.63 -56.35 -27.06
CA LYS A 287 -11.55 -57.00 -26.31
C LYS A 287 -12.11 -58.21 -25.56
N LYS A 288 -11.69 -59.39 -26.05
CA LYS A 288 -12.01 -60.72 -25.57
C LYS A 288 -11.24 -61.00 -24.27
N ARG A 289 -11.91 -61.66 -23.32
CA ARG A 289 -11.44 -62.16 -22.01
C ARG A 289 -10.15 -62.97 -22.12
N ILE A 290 -9.29 -62.87 -21.09
CA ILE A 290 -8.59 -64.03 -20.52
C ILE A 290 -8.61 -63.88 -18.99
N ALA A 291 -9.18 -64.90 -18.34
CA ALA A 291 -9.04 -65.22 -16.92
C ALA A 291 -8.29 -66.56 -16.84
N GLY A 292 -7.49 -66.74 -15.79
CA GLY A 292 -6.75 -67.97 -15.45
C GLY A 292 -5.51 -67.57 -14.64
N SER A 293 -5.53 -67.66 -13.31
CA SER A 293 -5.26 -68.86 -12.49
C SER A 293 -3.82 -69.37 -12.67
N GLN A 294 -2.95 -68.95 -11.75
CA GLN A 294 -2.32 -69.78 -10.71
C GLN A 294 -1.70 -68.85 -9.66
#